data_AF-A0A1A2WD55-F1
#
_entry.id   AF-A0A1A2WD55-F1
#
_cell.length_a   1.000
_cell.length_b   1.000
_cell.length_c   1.000
_cell.angle_alpha   90.00
_cell.angle_beta   90.00
_cell.angle_gamma   90.00
#
_symmetry.space_group_name_H-M   'P 1'
#
loop_
_entity.id
_entity.type
_entity.pdbx_description
1 polymer ?
#
loop_
_entity_poly.entity_id
_entity_poly.type
_entity_poly.pdbx_seq_one_letter_code
_entity_poly.pdbx_strand_id
1 'polypeptide(L)'
;MGASVLVTAKTQSGDSVMVGAAGGKVETLDFSAVGIDYFWEPTSTGGAPTPTLAQDGDKYTVTGKIKQLHDYTKLSDFTFRAACPH
;
A
#
# COMPACT_ATOMS: atom_id res chain seq x y z
N MET A 1 -21.75 -2.53 -4.58
CA MET A 1 -21.12 -3.15 -3.40
C MET A 1 -19.75 -3.64 -3.84
N GLY A 2 -18.71 -2.83 -3.67
CA GLY A 2 -17.35 -3.20 -4.07
C GLY A 2 -16.72 -4.04 -2.96
N ALA A 3 -16.14 -5.19 -3.31
CA ALA A 3 -15.44 -6.03 -2.34
C ALA A 3 -14.27 -5.26 -1.74
N SER A 4 -14.21 -5.23 -0.40
CA SER A 4 -13.05 -4.73 0.34
C SER A 4 -12.05 -5.87 0.48
N VAL A 5 -10.84 -5.70 -0.07
CA VAL A 5 -9.75 -6.67 0.06
C VAL A 5 -8.73 -6.08 1.02
N LEU A 6 -8.44 -6.79 2.11
CA LEU A 6 -7.30 -6.51 2.97
C LEU A 6 -6.14 -7.38 2.49
N VAL A 7 -5.16 -6.76 1.86
CA VAL A 7 -3.95 -7.45 1.43
C VAL A 7 -2.93 -7.34 2.54
N THR A 8 -2.59 -8.47 3.17
CA THR A 8 -1.47 -8.54 4.11
C THR A 8 -0.25 -9.14 3.40
N ALA A 9 0.74 -8.32 3.10
CA ALA A 9 2.02 -8.79 2.55
C ALA A 9 3.11 -8.75 3.63
N LYS A 10 4.10 -9.64 3.54
CA LYS A 10 5.33 -9.50 4.34
C LYS A 10 6.44 -8.90 3.48
N THR A 11 7.13 -7.90 4.01
CA THR A 11 8.37 -7.41 3.41
C THR A 11 9.47 -8.47 3.54
N GLN A 12 10.58 -8.32 2.80
CA GLN A 12 11.74 -9.22 2.94
C GLN A 12 12.35 -9.20 4.35
N SER A 13 12.14 -8.13 5.12
CA SER A 13 12.52 -7.99 6.53
C SER A 13 11.52 -8.61 7.51
N GLY A 14 10.37 -9.11 7.03
CA GLY A 14 9.33 -9.71 7.87
C GLY A 14 8.27 -8.73 8.38
N ASP A 15 8.35 -7.45 7.99
CA ASP A 15 7.37 -6.43 8.36
C ASP A 15 6.04 -6.68 7.65
N SER A 16 4.93 -6.34 8.31
CA SER A 16 3.59 -6.54 7.77
C SER A 16 3.13 -5.28 7.03
N VAL A 17 2.63 -5.47 5.80
CA VAL A 17 2.03 -4.43 4.96
C VAL A 17 0.54 -4.65 4.96
N MET A 18 -0.25 -3.63 5.26
CA MET A 18 -1.71 -3.67 5.15
C MET A 18 -2.14 -2.76 4.00
N VAL A 19 -2.83 -3.33 3.01
CA VAL A 19 -3.46 -2.55 1.93
C VAL A 19 -4.96 -2.76 2.00
N GLY A 20 -5.71 -1.68 2.22
CA GLY A 20 -7.15 -1.65 2.03
C GLY A 20 -7.46 -1.27 0.58
N ALA A 21 -8.13 -2.14 -0.16
CA ALA A 21 -8.59 -1.85 -1.51
C ALA A 21 -10.10 -2.07 -1.66
N ALA A 22 -10.79 -1.15 -2.33
CA ALA A 22 -12.21 -1.25 -2.65
C ALA A 22 -12.47 -0.82 -4.10
N GLY A 23 -13.30 -1.57 -4.82
CA GLY A 23 -13.68 -1.22 -6.20
C GLY A 23 -12.50 -1.11 -7.18
N GLY A 24 -11.42 -1.86 -6.94
CA GLY A 24 -10.20 -1.82 -7.76
C GLY A 24 -9.25 -0.66 -7.46
N LYS A 25 -9.47 0.08 -6.37
CA LYS A 25 -8.64 1.22 -5.94
C LYS A 25 -8.07 0.99 -4.55
N VAL A 26 -6.91 1.59 -4.29
CA VAL A 26 -6.33 1.63 -2.94
C VAL A 26 -7.05 2.72 -2.15
N GLU A 27 -7.58 2.35 -1.00
CA GLU A 27 -8.26 3.24 -0.04
C GLU A 27 -7.31 3.58 1.11
N THR A 28 -6.52 2.63 1.58
CA THR A 28 -5.53 2.83 2.63
C THR A 28 -4.31 1.94 2.43
N LEU A 29 -3.16 2.42 2.88
CA LEU A 29 -1.91 1.67 2.89
C LEU A 29 -1.11 2.05 4.14
N ASP A 30 -0.72 1.05 4.91
CA ASP A 30 0.07 1.19 6.12
C ASP A 30 1.14 0.10 6.14
N PHE A 31 2.40 0.50 6.29
CA PHE A 31 3.52 -0.42 6.44
C PHE A 31 4.73 0.21 7.10
N SER A 32 5.55 -0.65 7.71
CA SER A 32 6.89 -0.29 8.16
C SER A 32 7.94 -0.98 7.27
N ALA A 33 9.01 -0.28 6.93
CA ALA A 33 10.14 -0.86 6.22
C ALA A 33 11.44 -0.24 6.72
N VAL A 34 12.39 -1.10 7.12
CA VAL A 34 13.72 -0.68 7.62
C VAL A 34 13.58 0.30 8.80
N GLY A 35 12.59 0.08 9.68
CA GLY A 35 12.31 0.93 10.84
C GLY A 35 11.69 2.30 10.50
N ILE A 36 11.20 2.50 9.28
CA ILE A 36 10.50 3.72 8.86
C ILE A 36 9.03 3.36 8.61
N ASP A 37 8.13 4.11 9.23
CA ASP A 37 6.69 3.96 9.03
C ASP A 37 6.20 4.82 7.87
N TYR A 38 5.30 4.23 7.09
CA TYR A 38 4.70 4.83 5.92
C TYR A 38 3.19 4.67 5.98
N PHE A 39 2.49 5.77 5.76
CA PHE A 39 1.03 5.78 5.72
C PHE A 39 0.52 6.55 4.52
N TRP A 40 -0.47 5.97 3.84
CA TRP A 40 -1.16 6.60 2.73
C TRP A 40 -2.67 6.37 2.83
N GLU A 41 -3.42 7.46 2.70
CA GLU A 41 -4.86 7.49 2.44
C GLU A 41 -5.19 8.74 1.58
N PRO A 42 -6.33 8.75 0.87
CA PRO A 42 -6.68 9.80 -0.08
C PRO A 42 -6.67 11.23 0.48
N THR A 43 -6.96 11.39 1.78
CA THR A 43 -7.22 12.69 2.41
C THR A 43 -6.02 13.27 3.17
N SER A 44 -5.13 12.44 3.71
CA SER A 44 -4.05 12.90 4.61
C SER A 44 -2.64 12.86 4.00
N THR A 45 -2.50 12.38 2.76
CA THR A 45 -1.18 12.21 2.11
C THR A 45 -0.50 13.49 1.64
N GLY A 46 -1.11 14.65 1.85
CA GLY A 46 -0.52 15.94 1.52
C GLY A 46 -0.07 16.05 0.05
N GLY A 47 -0.79 15.41 -0.86
CA GLY A 47 -0.52 15.45 -2.31
C GLY A 47 0.31 14.29 -2.88
N ALA A 48 0.53 13.20 -2.15
CA ALA A 48 1.09 11.99 -2.77
C ALA A 48 0.09 11.40 -3.78
N PRO A 49 0.52 10.99 -4.98
CA PRO A 49 -0.38 10.44 -5.99
C PRO A 49 -1.01 9.13 -5.50
N THR A 50 -2.23 8.86 -5.96
CA THR A 50 -2.95 7.63 -5.65
C THR A 50 -2.17 6.41 -6.15
N PRO A 51 -1.90 5.41 -5.30
CA PRO A 51 -1.29 4.16 -5.71
C PRO A 51 -2.13 3.43 -6.75
N THR A 52 -1.45 2.78 -7.68
CA THR A 52 -2.06 1.90 -8.68
C THR A 52 -2.18 0.49 -8.10
N LEU A 53 -3.35 -0.11 -8.24
CA LEU A 53 -3.60 -1.51 -7.93
C LEU A 53 -3.78 -2.28 -9.24
N ALA A 54 -2.97 -3.30 -9.45
CA ALA A 54 -3.13 -4.27 -10.53
C ALA A 54 -3.45 -5.65 -9.93
N GLN A 55 -4.42 -6.35 -10.51
CA GLN A 55 -4.78 -7.71 -10.12
C GLN A 55 -4.60 -8.66 -11.31
N ASP A 56 -3.91 -9.77 -11.07
CA ASP A 56 -3.73 -10.89 -12.00
C ASP A 56 -4.09 -12.19 -11.29
N GLY A 57 -5.33 -12.65 -11.48
CA GLY A 57 -5.89 -13.78 -10.74
C GLY A 57 -5.95 -13.52 -9.23
N ASP A 58 -5.23 -14.34 -8.47
CA ASP A 58 -5.06 -14.27 -7.01
C ASP A 58 -3.92 -13.35 -6.58
N LYS A 59 -3.15 -12.80 -7.54
CA LYS A 59 -2.00 -11.93 -7.29
C LYS A 59 -2.41 -10.46 -7.39
N TYR A 60 -2.00 -9.70 -6.40
CA TYR A 60 -2.17 -8.26 -6.32
C TYR A 60 -0.82 -7.58 -6.36
N THR A 61 -0.69 -6.56 -7.18
CA THR A 61 0.47 -5.67 -7.23
C THR A 61 0.02 -4.24 -6.93
N VAL A 62 0.63 -3.62 -5.94
CA VAL A 62 0.37 -2.23 -5.55
C VAL A 62 1.63 -1.43 -5.79
N THR A 63 1.55 -0.38 -6.59
CA THR A 63 2.67 0.49 -6.92
C THR A 63 2.30 1.94 -6.70
N GLY A 64 3.24 2.74 -6.18
CA GLY A 64 2.96 4.15 -5.96
C GLY A 64 4.13 4.89 -5.34
N LYS A 65 3.86 6.14 -4.96
CA LYS A 65 4.76 6.95 -4.16
C LYS A 65 4.09 7.28 -2.83
N ILE A 66 4.86 7.21 -1.75
CA ILE A 66 4.39 7.46 -0.40
C ILE A 66 5.34 8.42 0.32
N LYS A 67 4.79 9.24 1.22
CA LYS A 67 5.59 10.10 2.09
C LYS A 67 5.97 9.36 3.36
N GLN A 68 7.15 9.66 3.89
CA GLN A 68 7.54 9.17 5.22
C GLN A 68 6.74 9.92 6.28
N LEU A 69 6.18 9.21 7.27
CA LEU A 69 5.36 9.79 8.34
C LEU A 69 6.08 10.87 9.17
N HIS A 70 7.41 10.75 9.29
CA HIS A 70 8.26 11.68 10.04
C HIS A 70 9.07 12.62 9.15
N ASP A 71 8.92 12.55 7.83
CA ASP A 71 9.60 13.43 6.86
C ASP A 71 8.77 13.55 5.56
N TYR A 72 7.77 14.45 5.59
CA TYR A 72 6.86 14.69 4.47
C TYR A 72 7.52 15.32 3.23
N THR A 73 8.80 15.67 3.30
CA THR A 73 9.58 16.15 2.14
C THR A 73 10.12 14.99 1.30
N LYS A 74 10.20 13.78 1.89
CA LYS A 74 10.67 12.58 1.22
C LYS A 74 9.50 11.77 0.69
N LEU A 75 9.40 11.71 -0.63
CA LEU A 75 8.61 10.70 -1.34
C LEU A 75 9.49 9.50 -1.67
N SER A 76 8.98 8.31 -1.38
CA SER A 76 9.59 7.04 -1.74
C SER A 76 8.68 6.27 -2.68
N ASP A 77 9.25 5.73 -3.75
CA ASP A 77 8.57 4.75 -4.59
C ASP A 77 8.46 3.41 -3.85
N PHE A 78 7.33 2.73 -4.01
CA PHE A 78 7.13 1.40 -3.43
C PHE A 78 6.48 0.44 -4.43
N THR A 79 6.69 -0.85 -4.20
CA THR A 79 5.99 -1.93 -4.91
C THR A 79 5.71 -3.06 -3.94
N PHE A 80 4.44 -3.36 -3.70
CA PHE A 80 4.01 -4.52 -2.94
C PHE A 80 3.41 -5.56 -3.86
N ARG A 81 3.74 -6.81 -3.61
CA ARG A 81 3.15 -7.96 -4.29
C ARG A 81 2.61 -8.89 -3.23
N ALA A 82 1.37 -9.29 -3.38
CA ALA A 82 0.74 -10.26 -2.50
C ALA A 82 -0.02 -11.29 -3.33
N ALA A 83 -0.19 -12.47 -2.76
CA ALA A 83 -1.16 -13.44 -3.21
C ALA A 83 -2.21 -13.59 -2.11
N CYS A 84 -3.48 -13.40 -2.42
CA CYS A 84 -4.55 -13.74 -1.50
C CYS A 84 -4.91 -15.21 -1.73
N PRO A 85 -4.58 -16.13 -0.80
CA PRO A 85 -5.08 -17.49 -0.91
C PRO A 85 -6.61 -17.45 -0.81
N HIS A 86 -7.26 -18.09 -1.79
CA HIS A 86 -8.71 -18.30 -1.82
C HIS A 86 -9.20 -19.11 -0.62
#